data_AF-A0A8T7GKS1-F1
#
_entry.id   AF-A0A8T7GKS1-F1
#
_cell.length_a   1.000
_cell.length_b   1.000
_cell.length_c   1.000
_cell.angle_alpha   90.00
_cell.angle_beta   90.00
_cell.angle_gamma   90.00
#
_symmetry.space_group_name_H-M   'P 1'
#
loop_
_entity.id
_entity.type
_entity.pdbx_description
1 polymer ?
#
loop_
_entity_poly.entity_id
_entity_poly.type
_entity_poly.pdbx_seq_one_letter_code
_entity_poly.pdbx_strand_id
1 'polypeptide(L)'
;MVQVLRYHCSSCNALLKECESLVDIGHVLEECPSCGHLLSNNLTLCEPELASKVVPPFQTADTMKGFTFDIKELDGFFYGFGAEDTLCITGKKSNLISARLCVRSLLPKRQGGLESSVLFIDAGNNSDVYQCVSFARQYGIAINRILDGIIVSRLFTIHQLAHLVVHELPSAIRHFGTKLVVISGLLAMFIQDPQVNQKEAVKILDEIMQTIDKISKTSFVIITVDEPSTIYNKILTRFDNRLELTLTGNRIEVNAYCHNRFEAFSIPERDLHLIPTR
;
A
#
# COMPACT_ATOMS: atom_id res chain seq x y z
N MET A 1 -24.26 23.27 -9.91
CA MET A 1 -23.14 22.62 -10.64
C MET A 1 -23.68 22.20 -11.98
N VAL A 2 -23.15 22.73 -13.08
CA VAL A 2 -23.56 22.35 -14.43
C VAL A 2 -22.87 21.03 -14.79
N GLN A 3 -23.62 20.04 -15.25
CA GLN A 3 -23.11 18.72 -15.58
C GLN A 3 -22.52 18.77 -16.99
N VAL A 4 -21.20 18.63 -17.08
CA VAL A 4 -20.48 18.70 -18.35
C VAL A 4 -20.32 17.28 -18.92
N LEU A 5 -20.87 17.05 -20.11
CA LEU A 5 -20.82 15.79 -20.84
C LEU A 5 -19.55 15.71 -21.70
N ARG A 6 -18.87 14.57 -21.68
CA ARG A 6 -17.64 14.33 -22.47
C ARG A 6 -17.81 13.19 -23.45
N TYR A 7 -17.53 13.47 -24.71
CA TYR A 7 -17.59 12.50 -25.79
C TYR A 7 -16.18 12.04 -26.15
N HIS A 8 -15.98 10.72 -26.16
CA HIS A 8 -14.71 10.07 -26.46
C HIS A 8 -14.84 9.09 -27.62
N CYS A 9 -13.75 8.88 -28.35
CA CYS A 9 -13.64 7.77 -29.29
C CYS A 9 -13.39 6.45 -28.53
N SER A 10 -14.22 5.43 -28.69
CA SER A 10 -14.07 4.14 -28.04
C SER A 10 -12.81 3.37 -28.49
N SER A 11 -12.29 3.63 -29.69
CA SER A 11 -11.12 2.93 -30.24
C SER A 11 -9.78 3.50 -29.76
N CYS A 12 -9.68 4.80 -29.53
CA CYS A 12 -8.41 5.46 -29.14
C CYS A 12 -8.50 6.34 -27.88
N ASN A 13 -9.69 6.43 -27.28
CA ASN A 13 -10.01 7.23 -26.09
C ASN A 13 -9.79 8.76 -26.22
N ALA A 14 -9.56 9.26 -27.44
CA ALA A 14 -9.43 10.70 -27.69
C ALA A 14 -10.69 11.45 -27.27
N LEU A 15 -10.52 12.57 -26.53
CA LEU A 15 -11.61 13.49 -26.21
C LEU A 15 -12.00 14.26 -27.47
N LEU A 16 -13.25 14.12 -27.89
CA LEU A 16 -13.77 14.70 -29.12
C LEU A 16 -14.53 15.99 -28.86
N LYS A 17 -15.34 16.02 -27.80
CA LYS A 17 -16.19 17.16 -27.49
C LYS A 17 -16.59 17.19 -26.01
N GLU A 18 -16.66 18.39 -25.45
CA GLU A 18 -17.13 18.65 -24.10
C GLU A 18 -18.26 19.69 -24.18
N CYS A 19 -19.47 19.34 -23.72
CA CYS A 19 -20.68 20.15 -23.86
C CYS A 19 -21.62 19.98 -22.66
N GLU A 20 -22.53 20.93 -22.45
CA GLU A 20 -23.49 20.89 -21.32
C GLU A 20 -24.85 20.27 -21.71
N SER A 21 -25.03 19.95 -22.99
CA SER A 21 -26.26 19.36 -23.54
C SER A 21 -25.95 18.13 -24.38
N LEU A 22 -26.86 17.15 -24.38
CA LEU A 22 -26.80 15.99 -25.26
C LEU A 22 -26.76 16.44 -26.72
N VAL A 23 -25.77 15.95 -27.45
CA VAL A 23 -25.66 16.13 -28.89
C VAL A 23 -26.50 15.05 -29.57
N ASP A 24 -27.24 15.40 -30.62
CA ASP A 24 -27.92 14.41 -31.46
C ASP A 24 -26.89 13.62 -32.28
N ILE A 25 -26.80 12.31 -32.02
CA ILE A 25 -25.78 11.40 -32.58
C ILE A 25 -26.33 10.63 -33.79
N GLY A 26 -27.61 10.80 -34.15
CA GLY A 26 -28.32 9.92 -35.09
C GLY A 26 -27.67 9.76 -36.47
N HIS A 27 -26.75 10.64 -36.88
CA HIS A 27 -26.16 10.67 -38.22
C HIS A 27 -24.68 11.12 -38.28
N VAL A 28 -23.85 10.77 -37.29
CA VAL A 28 -22.41 11.15 -37.33
C VAL A 28 -21.64 10.24 -38.31
N LEU A 29 -21.36 10.74 -39.52
CA LEU A 29 -20.53 10.07 -40.54
C LEU A 29 -19.05 10.45 -40.49
N GLU A 30 -18.64 11.24 -39.50
CA GLU A 30 -17.27 11.73 -39.37
C GLU A 30 -16.33 10.65 -38.83
N GLU A 31 -15.05 10.73 -39.21
CA GLU A 31 -13.98 9.90 -38.69
C GLU A 31 -13.31 10.57 -37.48
N CYS A 32 -12.84 9.76 -36.54
CA CYS A 32 -12.07 10.25 -35.41
C CYS A 32 -10.78 10.92 -35.91
N PRO A 33 -10.50 12.19 -35.54
CA PRO A 33 -9.31 12.90 -36.00
C PRO A 33 -7.99 12.29 -35.49
N SER A 34 -8.05 11.45 -34.46
CA SER A 34 -6.86 10.81 -33.87
C SER A 34 -6.58 9.41 -34.42
N CYS A 35 -7.60 8.65 -34.85
CA CYS A 35 -7.42 7.25 -35.27
C CYS A 35 -8.16 6.85 -36.56
N GLY A 36 -8.86 7.76 -37.23
CA GLY A 36 -9.55 7.53 -38.50
C GLY A 36 -10.77 6.60 -38.44
N HIS A 37 -11.17 6.12 -37.26
CA HIS A 37 -12.35 5.26 -37.14
C HIS A 37 -13.65 6.05 -37.22
N LEU A 38 -14.65 5.51 -37.92
CA LEU A 38 -15.98 6.12 -38.00
C LEU A 38 -16.58 6.32 -36.61
N LEU A 39 -16.98 7.55 -36.31
CA LEU A 39 -17.57 7.92 -35.02
C LEU A 39 -18.98 7.37 -34.85
N SER A 40 -19.72 7.05 -35.92
CA SER A 40 -21.04 6.41 -35.84
C SER A 40 -21.07 5.17 -34.94
N ASN A 41 -19.96 4.41 -34.94
CA ASN A 41 -19.85 3.13 -34.24
C ASN A 41 -18.91 3.20 -33.03
N ASN A 42 -18.18 4.31 -32.89
CA ASN A 42 -17.09 4.44 -31.92
C ASN A 42 -17.22 5.70 -31.06
N LEU A 43 -18.39 6.33 -31.00
CA LEU A 43 -18.65 7.44 -30.09
C LEU A 43 -19.16 6.91 -28.76
N THR A 44 -18.47 7.28 -27.68
CA THR A 44 -18.83 6.94 -26.30
C THR A 44 -19.06 8.20 -25.49
N LEU A 45 -20.23 8.29 -24.87
CA LEU A 45 -20.53 9.33 -23.89
C LEU A 45 -20.03 8.86 -22.53
N CYS A 46 -19.01 9.54 -22.01
CA CYS A 46 -18.71 9.47 -20.59
C CYS A 46 -19.51 10.58 -19.92
N GLU A 47 -20.61 10.20 -19.28
CA GLU A 47 -21.12 11.04 -18.20
C GLU A 47 -19.99 11.20 -17.18
N PRO A 48 -19.84 12.38 -16.55
CA PRO A 48 -18.94 12.49 -15.43
C PRO A 48 -19.43 11.46 -14.43
N GLU A 49 -18.66 10.38 -14.22
CA GLU A 49 -18.82 9.55 -13.05
C GLU A 49 -18.84 10.55 -11.91
N LEU A 50 -20.01 10.71 -11.30
CA LEU A 50 -20.16 11.44 -10.06
C LEU A 50 -19.21 10.69 -9.16
N ALA A 51 -17.98 11.20 -9.01
CA ALA A 51 -16.85 10.49 -8.41
C ALA A 51 -17.47 9.81 -7.22
N SER A 52 -17.66 8.49 -7.31
CA SER A 52 -18.54 7.84 -6.38
C SER A 52 -17.75 7.98 -5.11
N LYS A 53 -18.16 8.92 -4.27
CA LYS A 53 -17.86 8.86 -2.87
C LYS A 53 -18.52 7.55 -2.55
N VAL A 54 -17.74 6.48 -2.61
CA VAL A 54 -18.02 5.24 -1.94
C VAL A 54 -18.18 5.73 -0.52
N VAL A 55 -19.42 6.06 -0.17
CA VAL A 55 -19.77 6.45 1.18
C VAL A 55 -19.52 5.14 1.90
N PRO A 56 -18.48 5.07 2.75
CA PRO A 56 -18.22 3.82 3.46
C PRO A 56 -19.52 3.42 4.16
N PRO A 57 -19.88 2.14 4.14
CA PRO A 57 -21.10 1.67 4.81
C PRO A 57 -21.12 2.23 6.23
N PHE A 58 -22.30 2.63 6.70
CA PHE A 58 -22.45 3.20 8.04
C PHE A 58 -21.88 2.21 9.07
N GLN A 59 -20.80 2.62 9.72
CA GLN A 59 -20.08 1.86 10.73
C GLN A 59 -20.20 2.61 12.05
N THR A 60 -20.49 1.90 13.13
CA THR A 60 -20.59 2.52 14.46
C THR A 60 -19.20 2.95 14.95
N ALA A 61 -19.13 3.95 15.82
CA ALA A 61 -17.86 4.46 16.34
C ALA A 61 -17.02 3.36 17.03
N ASP A 62 -17.67 2.31 17.55
CA ASP A 62 -17.00 1.15 18.15
C ASP A 62 -16.35 0.23 17.11
N THR A 63 -16.86 0.17 15.88
CA THR A 63 -16.24 -0.57 14.77
C THR A 63 -15.07 0.15 14.11
N MET A 64 -14.92 1.46 14.33
CA MET A 64 -13.82 2.29 13.79
C MET A 64 -12.64 2.43 14.76
N LYS A 65 -12.40 1.44 15.62
CA LYS A 65 -11.23 1.46 16.49
C LYS A 65 -10.05 0.87 15.72
N GLY A 66 -9.28 1.75 15.10
CA GLY A 66 -7.93 1.41 14.65
C GLY A 66 -7.63 1.68 13.19
N PHE A 67 -6.38 1.41 12.85
CA PHE A 67 -5.83 1.40 11.53
C PHE A 67 -6.29 0.15 10.79
N THR A 68 -6.80 0.30 9.56
CA THR A 68 -7.35 -0.81 8.80
C THR A 68 -6.55 -1.05 7.52
N PHE A 69 -6.72 -2.22 6.91
CA PHE A 69 -6.12 -2.68 5.67
C PHE A 69 -6.96 -2.36 4.43
N ASP A 70 -8.26 -2.07 4.60
CA ASP A 70 -9.22 -1.92 3.50
C ASP A 70 -9.40 -3.22 2.71
N ILE A 71 -9.36 -4.33 3.43
CA ILE A 71 -9.56 -5.68 2.94
C ILE A 71 -10.41 -6.34 4.00
N LYS A 72 -11.65 -6.68 3.66
CA LYS A 72 -12.68 -7.09 4.62
C LYS A 72 -12.22 -8.25 5.50
N GLU A 73 -11.54 -9.23 4.92
CA GLU A 73 -11.02 -10.41 5.61
C GLU A 73 -9.91 -10.03 6.59
N LEU A 74 -8.96 -9.16 6.18
CA LEU A 74 -7.90 -8.68 7.07
C LEU A 74 -8.44 -7.80 8.19
N ASP A 75 -9.38 -6.91 7.87
CA ASP A 75 -9.99 -6.01 8.85
C ASP A 75 -10.87 -6.74 9.86
N GLY A 76 -11.51 -7.84 9.44
CA GLY A 76 -12.24 -8.73 10.34
C GLY A 76 -11.31 -9.45 11.33
N PHE A 77 -10.12 -9.84 10.89
CA PHE A 77 -9.13 -10.52 11.73
C PHE A 77 -8.34 -9.55 12.62
N PHE A 78 -7.75 -8.50 12.05
CA PHE A 78 -6.94 -7.47 12.72
C PHE A 78 -7.79 -6.30 13.22
N TYR A 79 -8.86 -6.59 13.96
CA TYR A 79 -9.61 -5.53 14.63
C TYR A 79 -8.74 -4.85 15.71
N GLY A 80 -8.76 -3.52 15.77
CA GLY A 80 -8.12 -2.79 16.86
C GLY A 80 -6.66 -2.37 16.66
N PHE A 81 -6.07 -2.57 15.47
CA PHE A 81 -4.69 -2.12 15.22
C PHE A 81 -4.49 -0.64 15.52
N GLY A 82 -3.49 -0.34 16.34
CA GLY A 82 -3.17 0.97 16.86
C GLY A 82 -1.84 1.51 16.34
N ALA A 83 -1.41 2.62 16.93
CA ALA A 83 -0.17 3.30 16.58
C ALA A 83 1.07 2.68 17.27
N GLU A 84 0.93 1.58 18.00
CA GLU A 84 2.01 0.92 18.77
C GLU A 84 2.13 -0.57 18.44
N ASP A 85 1.48 -1.00 17.35
CA ASP A 85 1.55 -2.38 16.90
C ASP A 85 2.82 -2.66 16.09
N THR A 86 3.13 -3.94 15.95
CA THR A 86 4.11 -4.41 14.95
C THR A 86 3.43 -5.38 14.02
N LEU A 87 3.82 -5.36 12.74
CA LEU A 87 3.29 -6.28 11.73
C LEU A 87 4.43 -6.76 10.82
N CYS A 88 4.61 -8.08 10.74
CA CYS A 88 5.51 -8.67 9.77
C CYS A 88 4.72 -9.28 8.60
N ILE A 89 4.98 -8.82 7.38
CA ILE A 89 4.34 -9.32 6.16
C ILE A 89 5.39 -10.10 5.35
N THR A 90 5.15 -11.39 5.15
CA THR A 90 6.08 -12.29 4.48
C THR A 90 5.48 -12.83 3.19
N GLY A 91 6.33 -13.08 2.20
CA GLY A 91 5.95 -13.69 0.93
C GLY A 91 5.65 -12.67 -0.18
N LYS A 92 5.20 -13.21 -1.32
CA LYS A 92 4.98 -12.41 -2.53
C LYS A 92 3.82 -11.44 -2.32
N LYS A 93 3.91 -10.25 -2.93
CA LYS A 93 2.93 -9.14 -2.83
C LYS A 93 2.87 -8.44 -1.46
N SER A 94 3.80 -8.74 -0.55
CA SER A 94 4.02 -7.98 0.70
C SER A 94 4.08 -6.46 0.46
N ASN A 95 4.79 -6.04 -0.59
CA ASN A 95 5.00 -4.63 -0.94
C ASN A 95 3.71 -3.93 -1.39
N LEU A 96 2.76 -4.66 -1.96
CA LEU A 96 1.46 -4.11 -2.37
C LEU A 96 0.59 -3.81 -1.15
N ILE A 97 0.59 -4.70 -0.16
CA ILE A 97 -0.08 -4.46 1.11
C ILE A 97 0.62 -3.32 1.87
N SER A 98 1.95 -3.31 1.96
CA SER A 98 2.67 -2.24 2.66
C SER A 98 2.47 -0.88 1.99
N ALA A 99 2.50 -0.80 0.65
CA ALA A 99 2.19 0.42 -0.10
C ALA A 99 0.77 0.91 0.17
N ARG A 100 -0.22 0.01 0.20
CA ARG A 100 -1.60 0.35 0.58
C ARG A 100 -1.64 0.96 1.98
N LEU A 101 -1.02 0.31 2.96
CA LEU A 101 -0.98 0.77 4.35
C LEU A 101 -0.27 2.13 4.48
N CYS A 102 0.80 2.38 3.73
CA CYS A 102 1.45 3.69 3.71
C CYS A 102 0.47 4.80 3.30
N VAL A 103 -0.31 4.59 2.25
CA VAL A 103 -1.30 5.57 1.80
C VAL A 103 -2.45 5.70 2.78
N ARG A 104 -2.92 4.58 3.35
CA ARG A 104 -3.96 4.58 4.38
C ARG A 104 -3.55 5.34 5.64
N SER A 105 -2.28 5.34 6.02
CA SER A 105 -1.78 6.12 7.18
C SER A 105 -2.08 7.61 7.06
N LEU A 106 -2.08 8.14 5.83
CA LEU A 106 -2.36 9.55 5.55
C LEU A 106 -3.85 9.91 5.71
N LEU A 107 -4.74 8.92 5.73
CA LEU A 107 -6.18 9.14 5.88
C LEU A 107 -6.55 9.51 7.32
N PRO A 108 -7.65 10.26 7.52
CA PRO A 108 -8.20 10.52 8.85
C PRO A 108 -8.54 9.23 9.61
N LYS A 109 -8.43 9.27 10.94
CA LYS A 109 -8.78 8.12 11.81
C LYS A 109 -10.20 7.58 11.60
N ARG A 110 -11.17 8.48 11.31
CA ARG A 110 -12.56 8.11 10.99
C ARG A 110 -12.74 7.29 9.70
N GLN A 111 -11.68 7.18 8.89
CA GLN A 111 -11.63 6.36 7.67
C GLN A 111 -10.68 5.16 7.83
N GLY A 112 -10.28 4.85 9.07
CA GLY A 112 -9.34 3.76 9.37
C GLY A 112 -7.87 4.09 9.08
N GLY A 113 -7.50 5.37 9.02
CA GLY A 113 -6.12 5.84 8.88
C GLY A 113 -5.47 6.27 10.21
N LEU A 114 -4.23 6.77 10.17
CA LEU A 114 -3.50 7.25 11.35
C LEU A 114 -3.41 8.77 11.44
N GLU A 115 -3.80 9.47 10.37
CA GLU A 115 -3.61 10.90 10.17
C GLU A 115 -2.15 11.31 10.45
N SER A 116 -1.20 10.58 9.84
CA SER A 116 0.22 10.75 10.10
C SER A 116 1.06 10.40 8.87
N SER A 117 2.18 11.11 8.73
CA SER A 117 3.23 10.81 7.76
C SER A 117 3.81 9.41 7.98
N VAL A 118 4.55 8.93 6.98
CA VAL A 118 5.14 7.59 6.95
C VAL A 118 6.64 7.72 6.69
N LEU A 119 7.44 7.01 7.48
CA LEU A 119 8.85 6.76 7.19
C LEU A 119 8.97 5.42 6.49
N PHE A 120 9.32 5.44 5.20
CA PHE A 120 9.50 4.24 4.39
C PHE A 120 10.99 3.96 4.17
N ILE A 121 11.48 2.91 4.81
CA ILE A 121 12.86 2.43 4.68
C ILE A 121 12.87 1.31 3.63
N ASP A 122 13.42 1.60 2.47
CA ASP A 122 13.54 0.66 1.35
C ASP A 122 14.86 -0.12 1.44
N ALA A 123 14.83 -1.27 2.13
CA ALA A 123 15.97 -2.18 2.28
C ALA A 123 15.98 -3.29 1.20
N GLY A 124 14.84 -3.57 0.58
CA GLY A 124 14.69 -4.56 -0.49
C GLY A 124 14.84 -4.02 -1.91
N ASN A 125 15.05 -2.70 -2.06
CA ASN A 125 15.01 -2.00 -3.35
C ASN A 125 13.74 -2.34 -4.15
N ASN A 126 12.61 -2.41 -3.45
CA ASN A 126 11.33 -2.90 -3.96
C ASN A 126 10.20 -1.87 -3.75
N SER A 127 10.55 -0.63 -3.39
CA SER A 127 9.61 0.49 -3.32
C SER A 127 9.00 0.80 -4.68
N ASP A 128 7.68 0.93 -4.72
CA ASP A 128 6.92 1.29 -5.91
C ASP A 128 6.07 2.53 -5.65
N VAL A 129 6.62 3.70 -6.04
CA VAL A 129 5.94 5.00 -5.91
C VAL A 129 4.65 5.03 -6.75
N TYR A 130 4.61 4.33 -7.88
CA TYR A 130 3.43 4.30 -8.74
C TYR A 130 2.27 3.56 -8.08
N GLN A 131 2.54 2.50 -7.32
CA GLN A 131 1.52 1.85 -6.48
C GLN A 131 0.95 2.81 -5.43
N CYS A 132 1.79 3.57 -4.74
CA CYS A 132 1.32 4.59 -3.79
C CYS A 132 0.43 5.64 -4.49
N VAL A 133 0.81 6.12 -5.68
CA VAL A 133 -0.01 7.06 -6.47
C VAL A 133 -1.33 6.43 -6.92
N SER A 134 -1.33 5.14 -7.29
CA SER A 134 -2.54 4.40 -7.66
C SER A 134 -3.52 4.33 -6.50
N PHE A 135 -3.05 3.95 -5.30
CA PHE A 135 -3.85 3.98 -4.09
C PHE A 135 -4.31 5.39 -3.72
N ALA A 136 -3.47 6.42 -3.92
CA ALA A 136 -3.84 7.82 -3.69
C ALA A 136 -5.09 8.21 -4.48
N ARG A 137 -5.07 7.92 -5.78
CA ARG A 137 -6.17 8.23 -6.71
C ARG A 137 -7.44 7.52 -6.28
N GLN A 138 -7.31 6.25 -5.90
CA GLN A 138 -8.42 5.42 -5.44
C GLN A 138 -9.02 5.93 -4.12
N TYR A 139 -8.20 6.42 -3.19
CA TYR A 139 -8.64 7.03 -1.93
C TYR A 139 -9.06 8.51 -2.05
N GLY A 140 -8.92 9.13 -3.23
CA GLY A 140 -9.19 10.55 -3.42
C GLY A 140 -8.20 11.47 -2.70
N ILE A 141 -6.98 11.01 -2.43
CA ILE A 141 -5.90 11.79 -1.85
C ILE A 141 -5.15 12.52 -2.96
N ALA A 142 -4.94 13.83 -2.78
CA ALA A 142 -4.14 14.62 -3.71
C ALA A 142 -2.66 14.18 -3.68
N ILE A 143 -2.04 14.06 -4.85
CA ILE A 143 -0.68 13.51 -5.00
C ILE A 143 0.36 14.28 -4.20
N ASN A 144 0.22 15.60 -4.09
CA ASN A 144 1.10 16.43 -3.24
C ASN A 144 1.10 15.97 -1.77
N ARG A 145 -0.07 15.59 -1.22
CA ARG A 145 -0.14 15.06 0.15
C ARG A 145 0.57 13.72 0.31
N ILE A 146 0.69 12.93 -0.75
CA ILE A 146 1.50 11.69 -0.74
C ILE A 146 2.98 12.02 -0.73
N LEU A 147 3.41 12.91 -1.63
CA LEU A 147 4.82 13.29 -1.75
C LEU A 147 5.35 13.95 -0.47
N ASP A 148 4.51 14.75 0.21
CA ASP A 148 4.84 15.36 1.49
C ASP A 148 4.68 14.39 2.67
N GLY A 149 3.83 13.36 2.51
CA GLY A 149 3.41 12.46 3.57
C GLY A 149 4.25 11.19 3.71
N ILE A 150 4.94 10.76 2.66
CA ILE A 150 5.75 9.54 2.65
C ILE A 150 7.22 9.89 2.42
N ILE A 151 8.02 9.83 3.48
CA ILE A 151 9.47 10.07 3.43
C ILE A 151 10.16 8.75 3.17
N VAL A 152 10.90 8.65 2.07
CA VAL A 152 11.57 7.41 1.65
C VAL A 152 13.07 7.51 1.89
N SER A 153 13.65 6.49 2.52
CA SER A 153 15.10 6.30 2.62
C SER A 153 15.47 4.95 2.02
N ARG A 154 16.26 4.97 0.92
CA ARG A 154 16.72 3.74 0.26
C ARG A 154 18.12 3.38 0.73
N LEU A 155 18.33 2.09 0.98
CA LEU A 155 19.56 1.54 1.54
C LEU A 155 20.15 0.50 0.59
N PHE A 156 21.48 0.37 0.62
CA PHE A 156 22.21 -0.50 -0.29
C PHE A 156 23.16 -1.47 0.42
N THR A 157 23.31 -1.36 1.75
CA THR A 157 24.13 -2.28 2.56
C THR A 157 23.46 -2.57 3.91
N ILE A 158 23.82 -3.71 4.52
CA ILE A 158 23.35 -4.05 5.87
C ILE A 158 23.84 -3.05 6.92
N HIS A 159 25.01 -2.43 6.72
CA HIS A 159 25.58 -1.44 7.63
C HIS A 159 24.85 -0.11 7.56
N GLN A 160 24.46 0.34 6.36
CA GLN A 160 23.61 1.52 6.20
C GLN A 160 22.24 1.32 6.85
N LEU A 161 21.64 0.12 6.68
CA LEU A 161 20.38 -0.22 7.33
C LEU A 161 20.49 -0.19 8.85
N ALA A 162 21.54 -0.83 9.40
CA ALA A 162 21.80 -0.82 10.83
C ALA A 162 21.98 0.62 11.35
N HIS A 163 22.82 1.41 10.69
CA HIS A 163 23.06 2.80 11.08
C HIS A 163 21.77 3.64 11.09
N LEU A 164 20.98 3.56 10.00
CA LEU A 164 19.71 4.28 9.90
C LEU A 164 18.75 3.86 11.02
N VAL A 165 18.51 2.55 11.19
CA VAL A 165 17.52 2.06 12.15
C VAL A 165 17.96 2.32 13.60
N VAL A 166 19.23 2.09 13.92
CA VAL A 166 19.74 2.16 15.30
C VAL A 166 19.95 3.60 15.76
N HIS A 167 20.47 4.47 14.88
CA HIS A 167 20.94 5.80 15.29
C HIS A 167 20.06 6.95 14.79
N GLU A 168 19.53 6.88 13.57
CA GLU A 168 18.84 8.01 12.95
C GLU A 168 17.31 7.95 13.08
N LEU A 169 16.75 6.75 12.92
CA LEU A 169 15.31 6.50 12.86
C LEU A 169 14.56 7.02 14.10
N PRO A 170 15.02 6.82 15.35
CA PRO A 170 14.35 7.38 16.52
C PRO A 170 14.26 8.91 16.47
N SER A 171 15.27 9.59 15.92
CA SER A 171 15.25 11.04 15.74
C SER A 171 14.33 11.47 14.61
N ALA A 172 14.36 10.75 13.48
CA ALA A 172 13.50 11.01 12.33
C ALA A 172 12.02 10.89 12.71
N ILE A 173 11.63 9.86 13.46
CA ILE A 173 10.26 9.67 13.95
C ILE A 173 9.76 10.91 14.71
N ARG A 174 10.59 11.43 15.63
CA ARG A 174 10.27 12.64 16.41
C ARG A 174 10.22 13.89 15.53
N HIS A 175 11.17 14.03 14.61
CA HIS A 175 11.26 15.19 13.74
C HIS A 175 10.05 15.30 12.79
N PHE A 176 9.64 14.20 12.19
CA PHE A 176 8.53 14.15 11.23
C PHE A 176 7.16 13.89 11.89
N GLY A 177 7.11 13.59 13.19
CA GLY A 177 5.85 13.27 13.89
C GLY A 177 5.15 12.03 13.32
N THR A 178 5.93 11.10 12.78
CA THR A 178 5.45 9.89 12.10
C THR A 178 4.95 8.87 13.10
N LYS A 179 3.81 8.23 12.80
CA LYS A 179 3.24 7.11 13.57
C LYS A 179 3.38 5.77 12.87
N LEU A 180 3.79 5.75 11.60
CA LEU A 180 3.99 4.54 10.82
C LEU A 180 5.39 4.51 10.24
N VAL A 181 6.16 3.48 10.60
CA VAL A 181 7.44 3.15 10.01
C VAL A 181 7.28 1.87 9.21
N VAL A 182 7.73 1.86 7.97
CA VAL A 182 7.73 0.67 7.12
C VAL A 182 9.17 0.35 6.74
N ILE A 183 9.63 -0.87 7.05
CA ILE A 183 10.92 -1.39 6.62
C ILE A 183 10.69 -2.47 5.58
N SER A 184 10.87 -2.10 4.32
CA SER A 184 10.59 -2.97 3.18
C SER A 184 11.76 -3.88 2.86
N GLY A 185 11.52 -5.18 2.71
CA GLY A 185 12.52 -6.16 2.31
C GLY A 185 13.67 -6.30 3.30
N LEU A 186 13.38 -6.33 4.61
CA LEU A 186 14.38 -6.29 5.68
C LEU A 186 15.54 -7.27 5.48
N LEU A 187 15.24 -8.49 5.02
CA LEU A 187 16.22 -9.56 4.88
C LEU A 187 16.90 -9.61 3.51
N ALA A 188 16.50 -8.79 2.54
CA ALA A 188 16.98 -8.87 1.16
C ALA A 188 18.52 -8.77 1.08
N MET A 189 19.09 -7.71 1.67
CA MET A 189 20.54 -7.49 1.66
C MET A 189 21.32 -8.57 2.44
N PHE A 190 20.73 -9.15 3.49
CA PHE A 190 21.37 -10.19 4.30
C PHE A 190 21.45 -11.54 3.59
N ILE A 191 20.55 -11.79 2.64
CA ILE A 191 20.45 -13.03 1.87
C ILE A 191 21.22 -12.91 0.55
N GLN A 192 21.08 -11.76 -0.13
CA GLN A 192 21.55 -11.59 -1.51
C GLN A 192 23.02 -11.17 -1.61
N ASP A 193 23.59 -10.54 -0.57
CA ASP A 193 24.98 -10.11 -0.59
C ASP A 193 25.92 -11.26 -0.15
N PRO A 194 26.72 -11.85 -1.07
CA PRO A 194 27.61 -12.96 -0.75
C PRO A 194 28.80 -12.55 0.12
N GLN A 195 29.09 -11.25 0.26
CA GLN A 195 30.19 -10.74 1.09
C GLN A 195 29.82 -10.66 2.56
N VAL A 196 28.53 -10.75 2.89
CA VAL A 196 28.04 -10.65 4.26
C VAL A 196 28.36 -11.92 5.05
N ASN A 197 29.12 -11.75 6.14
CA ASN A 197 29.39 -12.85 7.06
C ASN A 197 28.15 -13.19 7.89
N GLN A 198 27.74 -14.46 7.93
CA GLN A 198 26.55 -14.89 8.68
C GLN A 198 26.58 -14.54 10.17
N LYS A 199 27.73 -14.63 10.84
CA LYS A 199 27.85 -14.29 12.27
C LYS A 199 27.67 -12.79 12.50
N GLU A 200 28.16 -11.97 11.58
CA GLU A 200 27.97 -10.52 11.59
C GLU A 200 26.52 -10.16 11.29
N ALA A 201 25.93 -10.77 10.26
CA ALA A 201 24.53 -10.59 9.89
C ALA A 201 23.58 -10.82 11.06
N VAL A 202 23.75 -11.93 11.79
CA VAL A 202 22.93 -12.23 12.97
C VAL A 202 23.07 -11.15 14.04
N LYS A 203 24.29 -10.68 14.33
CA LYS A 203 24.52 -9.60 15.31
C LYS A 203 23.85 -8.29 14.90
N ILE A 204 24.01 -7.89 13.64
CA ILE A 204 23.41 -6.68 13.10
C ILE A 204 21.88 -6.77 13.13
N LEU A 205 21.31 -7.92 12.72
CA LEU A 205 19.87 -8.15 12.77
C LEU A 205 19.33 -8.09 14.21
N ASP A 206 20.03 -8.68 15.18
CA ASP A 206 19.64 -8.59 16.58
C ASP A 206 19.63 -7.14 17.09
N GLU A 207 20.59 -6.31 16.69
CA GLU A 207 20.65 -4.89 17.05
C GLU A 207 19.51 -4.07 16.42
N ILE A 208 19.23 -4.32 15.13
CA ILE A 208 18.09 -3.75 14.41
C ILE A 208 16.79 -4.10 15.14
N MET A 209 16.60 -5.38 15.49
CA MET A 209 15.38 -5.85 16.16
C MET A 209 15.19 -5.26 17.55
N GLN A 210 16.26 -5.18 18.35
CA GLN A 210 16.19 -4.54 19.66
C GLN A 210 15.78 -3.06 19.55
N THR A 211 16.12 -2.39 18.46
CA THR A 211 15.71 -1.01 18.22
C THR A 211 14.27 -0.93 17.74
N ILE A 212 13.84 -1.84 16.87
CA ILE A 212 12.44 -1.96 16.44
C ILE A 212 11.52 -2.22 17.64
N ASP A 213 11.91 -3.10 18.56
CA ASP A 213 11.18 -3.39 19.81
C ASP A 213 11.03 -2.16 20.72
N LYS A 214 11.94 -1.17 20.61
CA LYS A 214 11.84 0.10 21.34
C LYS A 214 10.94 1.09 20.61
N ILE A 215 11.05 1.16 19.28
CA ILE A 215 10.26 2.05 18.43
C ILE A 215 8.78 1.67 18.45
N SER A 216 8.49 0.36 18.42
CA SER A 216 7.13 -0.18 18.40
C SER A 216 6.26 0.32 19.56
N LYS A 217 6.87 0.64 20.71
CA LYS A 217 6.17 1.22 21.87
C LYS A 217 5.60 2.63 21.65
N THR A 218 5.94 3.28 20.54
CA THR A 218 5.57 4.66 20.24
C THR A 218 5.10 4.88 18.81
N SER A 219 5.31 3.90 17.93
CA SER A 219 5.02 4.00 16.50
C SER A 219 4.73 2.61 15.94
N PHE A 220 3.81 2.53 15.00
CA PHE A 220 3.50 1.28 14.31
C PHE A 220 4.68 0.96 13.40
N VAL A 221 5.30 -0.20 13.59
CA VAL A 221 6.32 -0.72 12.67
C VAL A 221 5.77 -1.86 11.81
N ILE A 222 5.87 -1.70 10.49
CA ILE A 222 5.61 -2.75 9.51
C ILE A 222 6.93 -3.19 8.91
N ILE A 223 7.15 -4.50 8.82
CA ILE A 223 8.29 -5.09 8.14
C ILE A 223 7.81 -5.98 7.01
N THR A 224 8.42 -5.88 5.84
CA THR A 224 8.20 -6.85 4.77
C THR A 224 9.42 -7.75 4.55
N VAL A 225 9.16 -9.02 4.24
CA VAL A 225 10.16 -10.02 3.89
C VAL A 225 9.66 -10.81 2.69
N ASP A 226 10.22 -10.53 1.51
CA ASP A 226 9.74 -11.11 0.25
C ASP A 226 9.99 -12.63 0.18
N GLU A 227 11.19 -13.05 0.59
CA GLU A 227 11.60 -14.45 0.60
C GLU A 227 12.04 -14.87 2.02
N PRO A 228 11.25 -15.71 2.72
CA PRO A 228 11.65 -16.22 4.02
C PRO A 228 12.86 -17.16 3.86
N SER A 229 13.88 -16.99 4.70
CA SER A 229 15.10 -17.80 4.68
C SER A 229 15.20 -18.67 5.92
N THR A 230 15.61 -19.94 5.77
CA THR A 230 15.79 -20.85 6.91
C THR A 230 16.78 -20.31 7.95
N ILE A 231 17.74 -19.51 7.53
CA ILE A 231 18.80 -18.94 8.39
C ILE A 231 18.24 -17.84 9.29
N TYR A 232 17.47 -16.90 8.75
CA TYR A 232 17.04 -15.70 9.45
C TYR A 232 15.57 -15.73 9.91
N ASN A 233 14.79 -16.76 9.56
CA ASN A 233 13.35 -16.85 9.90
C ASN A 233 13.02 -16.75 11.40
N LYS A 234 13.98 -17.01 12.29
CA LYS A 234 13.82 -16.79 13.74
C LYS A 234 13.45 -15.35 14.08
N ILE A 235 13.77 -14.39 13.22
CA ILE A 235 13.39 -12.99 13.41
C ILE A 235 11.87 -12.79 13.26
N LEU A 236 11.24 -13.58 12.39
CA LEU A 236 9.81 -13.47 12.08
C LEU A 236 8.97 -13.86 13.30
N THR A 237 9.44 -14.83 14.09
CA THR A 237 8.74 -15.29 15.29
C THR A 237 8.73 -14.27 16.43
N ARG A 238 9.52 -13.17 16.33
CA ARG A 238 9.49 -12.07 17.30
C ARG A 238 8.25 -11.18 17.17
N PHE A 239 7.55 -11.26 16.05
CA PHE A 239 6.36 -10.44 15.78
C PHE A 239 5.10 -11.20 16.21
N ASP A 240 4.31 -10.59 17.10
CA ASP A 240 3.02 -11.12 17.52
C ASP A 240 1.98 -11.08 16.40
N ASN A 241 2.08 -10.07 15.52
CA ASN A 241 1.22 -9.96 14.36
C ASN A 241 1.99 -10.24 13.07
N ARG A 242 1.50 -11.21 12.30
CA ARG A 242 2.15 -11.65 11.07
C ARG A 242 1.15 -11.96 9.99
N LEU A 243 1.57 -11.73 8.76
CA LEU A 243 0.89 -12.13 7.55
C LEU A 243 1.86 -12.95 6.71
N GLU A 244 1.48 -14.16 6.34
CA GLU A 244 2.23 -14.96 5.38
C GLU A 244 1.39 -15.12 4.12
N LEU A 245 1.93 -14.61 3.01
CA LEU A 245 1.25 -14.51 1.73
C LEU A 245 1.83 -15.52 0.74
N THR A 246 0.98 -16.40 0.24
CA THR A 246 1.35 -17.36 -0.81
C THR A 246 0.47 -17.16 -2.04
N LEU A 247 1.09 -16.82 -3.17
CA LEU A 247 0.38 -16.64 -4.44
C LEU A 247 0.10 -18.01 -5.09
N THR A 248 -1.18 -18.35 -5.25
CA THR A 248 -1.65 -19.58 -5.89
C THR A 248 -2.61 -19.22 -7.03
N GLY A 249 -2.10 -19.19 -8.27
CA GLY A 249 -2.87 -18.70 -9.41
C GLY A 249 -3.21 -17.22 -9.25
N ASN A 250 -4.51 -16.87 -9.34
CA ASN A 250 -5.02 -15.49 -9.18
C ASN A 250 -5.54 -15.21 -7.75
N ARG A 251 -5.15 -16.03 -6.78
CA ARG A 251 -5.54 -15.90 -5.37
C ARG A 251 -4.31 -15.89 -4.48
N ILE A 252 -4.44 -15.22 -3.35
CA ILE A 252 -3.42 -15.11 -2.33
C ILE A 252 -3.95 -15.84 -1.11
N GLU A 253 -3.30 -16.94 -0.79
CA GLU A 253 -3.51 -17.65 0.46
C GLU A 253 -2.80 -16.86 1.56
N VAL A 254 -3.56 -16.49 2.59
CA VAL A 254 -3.12 -15.67 3.70
C VAL A 254 -3.20 -16.50 4.97
N ASN A 255 -2.04 -16.70 5.61
CA ASN A 255 -1.97 -17.15 6.99
C ASN A 255 -1.78 -15.92 7.87
N ALA A 256 -2.82 -15.56 8.63
CA ALA A 256 -2.82 -14.42 9.52
C ALA A 256 -2.61 -14.87 10.97
N TYR A 257 -1.67 -14.22 11.65
CA TYR A 257 -1.36 -14.44 13.05
C TYR A 257 -1.54 -13.13 13.81
N CYS A 258 -2.21 -13.17 14.95
CA CYS A 258 -2.34 -12.03 15.85
C CYS A 258 -2.33 -12.53 17.29
N HIS A 259 -1.20 -12.35 17.99
CA HIS A 259 -0.98 -12.90 19.32
C HIS A 259 -1.23 -14.43 19.32
N ASN A 260 -2.29 -14.88 20.02
CA ASN A 260 -2.68 -16.29 20.09
C ASN A 260 -3.74 -16.70 19.04
N ARG A 261 -4.16 -15.77 18.17
CA ARG A 261 -5.14 -16.04 17.12
C ARG A 261 -4.44 -16.38 15.82
N PHE A 262 -5.03 -17.34 15.11
CA PHE A 262 -4.59 -17.77 13.79
C PHE A 262 -5.82 -17.97 12.91
N GLU A 263 -5.76 -17.46 11.68
CA GLU A 263 -6.77 -17.72 10.67
C GLU A 263 -6.10 -17.86 9.29
N ALA A 264 -6.56 -18.83 8.51
CA ALA A 264 -6.12 -19.02 7.14
C ALA A 264 -7.30 -18.78 6.19
N PHE A 265 -7.10 -17.91 5.20
CA PHE A 265 -8.13 -17.56 4.22
C PHE A 265 -7.51 -17.15 2.89
N SER A 266 -8.33 -17.15 1.85
CA SER A 266 -7.89 -16.89 0.48
C SER A 266 -8.53 -15.62 -0.06
N ILE A 267 -7.70 -14.67 -0.52
CA ILE A 267 -8.14 -13.39 -1.06
C ILE A 267 -7.87 -13.37 -2.58
N PRO A 268 -8.80 -12.94 -3.43
CA PRO A 268 -8.51 -12.67 -4.84
C PRO A 268 -7.35 -11.67 -4.99
N GLU A 269 -6.38 -11.92 -5.86
CA GLU A 269 -5.25 -10.99 -6.06
C GLU A 269 -5.72 -9.59 -6.46
N ARG A 270 -6.81 -9.52 -7.23
CA ARG A 270 -7.45 -8.26 -7.63
C ARG A 270 -7.90 -7.40 -6.45
N ASP A 271 -8.22 -7.99 -5.29
CA ASP A 271 -8.70 -7.26 -4.12
C ASP A 271 -7.52 -6.59 -3.37
N LEU A 272 -6.27 -6.97 -3.68
CA LEU A 272 -5.08 -6.20 -3.31
C LEU A 272 -4.89 -4.92 -4.14
N HIS A 273 -5.69 -4.73 -5.19
CA HIS A 273 -5.86 -3.45 -5.88
C HIS A 273 -7.28 -2.91 -5.57
N LEU A 274 -7.49 -1.61 -5.34
CA LEU A 274 -8.84 -1.11 -5.02
C LEU A 274 -9.75 -1.09 -6.25
N ILE A 275 -9.16 -1.11 -7.44
CA ILE A 275 -9.87 -1.29 -8.71
C ILE A 275 -9.09 -2.37 -9.48
N PRO A 276 -9.76 -3.42 -9.99
CA PRO A 276 -9.09 -4.38 -10.86
C PRO A 276 -8.54 -3.64 -12.08
N THR A 277 -7.24 -3.75 -12.33
CA THR A 277 -6.66 -3.39 -13.63
C THR A 277 -7.45 -4.15 -14.69
N ARG A 278 -8.16 -3.40 -15.54
CA ARG A 278 -8.93 -3.93 -16.68
C ARG A 278 -8.01 -4.67 -17.66
#